data_AF-V5GGH1-F1
#
_entry.id   AF-V5GGH1-F1
#
_cell.length_a   1.000
_cell.length_b   1.000
_cell.length_c   1.000
_cell.angle_alpha   90.00
_cell.angle_beta   90.00
_cell.angle_gamma   90.00
#
_symmetry.space_group_name_H-M   'P 1'
#
loop_
_entity.id
_entity.type
_entity.pdbx_description
1 polymer ?
#
loop_
_entity_poly.entity_id
_entity_poly.type
_entity_poly.pdbx_seq_one_letter_code
_entity_poly.pdbx_strand_id
1 'polypeptide(L)'
;PFDSLKQRVEGTDLADFHQKTYLKRPEPSPSPDLKKKSQSTWKEKHLALVSAIRAAKGIPSDVSHALPKTKSTTMAGTERCPSCDRQFGPKAYDRHVEWCKEKKAQQRIHHSPANVL
;
A
#
# COMPACT_ATOMS: atom_id res chain seq x y z
N PRO A 1 3.87 24.67 -6.88
CA PRO A 1 3.25 23.32 -6.79
C PRO A 1 4.30 22.24 -7.08
N PHE A 2 4.36 21.19 -6.27
CA PHE A 2 5.29 20.08 -6.44
C PHE A 2 4.68 19.02 -7.37
N ASP A 3 5.39 18.64 -8.43
CA ASP A 3 4.95 17.63 -9.39
C ASP A 3 5.68 16.31 -9.12
N SER A 4 4.97 15.38 -8.49
CA SER A 4 5.51 14.08 -8.11
C SER A 4 5.86 13.20 -9.32
N LEU A 5 5.21 13.41 -10.47
CA LEU A 5 5.54 12.69 -11.69
C LEU A 5 6.89 13.19 -12.23
N LYS A 6 7.07 14.51 -12.31
CA LYS A 6 8.33 15.13 -12.75
C LYS A 6 9.51 14.67 -11.90
N GLN A 7 9.36 14.69 -10.57
CA GLN A 7 10.40 14.24 -9.64
C GLN A 7 10.76 12.76 -9.76
N ARG A 8 9.82 11.91 -10.18
CA ARG A 8 10.08 10.48 -10.39
C ARG A 8 10.79 10.20 -11.72
N VAL A 9 10.53 11.03 -12.72
CA VAL A 9 11.01 10.84 -14.09
C VAL A 9 12.38 11.49 -14.30
N GLU A 10 12.63 12.63 -13.64
CA GLU A 10 13.90 13.35 -13.70
C GLU A 10 15.08 12.47 -13.27
N GLY A 11 16.15 12.45 -14.08
CA GLY A 11 17.34 11.61 -13.83
C GLY A 11 17.20 10.14 -14.24
N THR A 12 16.10 9.77 -14.89
CA THR A 12 15.94 8.44 -15.52
C THR A 12 15.93 8.56 -17.04
N ASP A 13 16.22 7.47 -17.74
CA ASP A 13 16.09 7.36 -19.22
C ASP A 13 14.66 7.68 -19.72
N LEU A 14 13.68 7.59 -18.82
CA LEU A 14 12.29 7.96 -19.08
C LEU A 14 12.09 9.47 -19.26
N ALA A 15 13.06 10.30 -18.84
CA ALA A 15 13.02 11.75 -18.99
C ALA A 15 13.07 12.19 -20.46
N ASP A 16 13.77 11.46 -21.32
CA ASP A 16 13.89 11.78 -22.75
C ASP A 16 12.58 11.52 -23.51
N PHE A 17 11.85 10.50 -23.06
CA PHE A 17 10.52 10.16 -23.58
C PHE A 17 9.40 10.96 -22.93
N HIS A 18 9.73 11.95 -22.09
CA HIS A 18 8.81 12.86 -21.41
C HIS A 18 8.08 13.79 -22.40
N GLN A 19 7.27 13.21 -23.30
CA GLN A 19 6.44 13.95 -24.23
C GLN A 19 5.46 14.80 -23.42
N LYS A 20 5.65 16.12 -23.50
CA LYS A 20 4.80 17.18 -22.91
C LYS A 20 3.30 17.04 -23.23
N THR A 21 2.91 16.11 -24.09
CA THR A 21 1.54 15.83 -24.53
C THR A 21 0.71 15.14 -23.46
N TYR A 22 1.25 14.21 -22.68
CA TYR A 22 0.50 13.51 -21.62
C TYR A 22 0.44 14.29 -20.30
N LEU A 23 1.27 15.33 -20.15
CA LEU A 23 1.18 16.29 -19.06
C LEU A 23 0.16 17.41 -19.30
N LYS A 24 -0.25 17.64 -20.56
CA LYS A 24 -1.39 18.51 -20.82
C LYS A 24 -2.65 17.78 -20.37
N ARG A 25 -3.07 18.05 -19.13
CA ARG A 25 -4.49 18.03 -18.81
C ARG A 25 -5.19 18.80 -19.94
N PRO A 26 -6.16 18.21 -20.65
CA PRO A 26 -6.95 18.98 -21.60
C PRO A 26 -7.55 20.14 -20.82
N GLU A 27 -7.08 21.36 -21.10
CA GLU A 27 -7.79 22.56 -20.69
C GLU A 27 -9.21 22.40 -21.24
N PRO A 28 -10.27 22.56 -20.42
CA PRO A 28 -11.63 22.50 -20.92
C PRO A 28 -11.82 23.67 -21.88
N SER A 29 -11.65 23.43 -23.18
CA SER A 29 -12.07 24.38 -24.20
C SER A 29 -13.58 24.55 -24.09
N PRO A 30 -14.11 25.79 -24.15
CA PRO A 30 -15.55 26.02 -24.21
C PRO A 30 -16.04 25.65 -25.61
N SER A 31 -16.13 24.35 -25.88
CA SER A 31 -16.74 23.79 -27.10
C SER A 31 -18.07 23.15 -26.68
N PRO A 32 -19.22 23.57 -27.24
CA PRO A 32 -20.54 23.20 -26.70
C PRO A 32 -20.97 21.73 -26.90
N ASP A 33 -20.14 20.86 -27.47
CA ASP A 33 -20.61 19.60 -28.07
C ASP A 33 -19.89 18.31 -27.65
N LEU A 34 -19.42 18.19 -26.40
CA LEU A 34 -18.95 16.89 -25.87
C LEU A 34 -19.58 16.52 -24.52
N LYS A 35 -20.90 16.74 -24.37
CA LYS A 35 -21.69 16.10 -23.32
C LYS A 35 -22.13 14.70 -23.76
N LYS A 36 -21.19 13.75 -23.75
CA LYS A 36 -21.47 12.32 -23.57
C LYS A 36 -20.13 11.59 -23.37
N LYS A 37 -19.42 11.91 -22.29
CA LYS A 37 -18.43 10.98 -21.74
C LYS A 37 -19.21 9.72 -21.39
N SER A 38 -19.02 8.68 -22.20
CA SER A 38 -19.52 7.32 -21.95
C SER A 38 -19.41 7.05 -20.46
N GLN A 39 -20.57 6.90 -19.82
CA GLN A 39 -20.64 6.49 -18.42
C GLN A 39 -19.94 5.14 -18.37
N SER A 40 -18.66 5.16 -17.96
CA SER A 40 -17.84 3.96 -17.97
C SER A 40 -18.55 2.91 -17.12
N THR A 41 -19.02 1.85 -17.79
CA THR A 41 -19.70 0.71 -17.16
C THR A 41 -18.80 -0.03 -16.17
N TRP A 42 -17.53 0.35 -16.07
CA TRP A 42 -16.58 -0.13 -15.09
C TRP A 42 -17.12 -0.10 -13.66
N LYS A 43 -17.71 1.02 -13.22
CA LYS A 43 -18.19 1.14 -11.83
C LYS A 43 -19.28 0.10 -11.54
N GLU A 44 -20.24 -0.02 -12.45
CA GLU A 44 -21.34 -0.97 -12.34
C GLU A 44 -20.85 -2.43 -12.39
N LYS A 45 -20.02 -2.76 -13.39
CA LYS A 45 -19.42 -4.10 -13.53
C LYS A 45 -18.56 -4.49 -12.33
N HIS A 46 -17.80 -3.54 -11.78
CA HIS A 46 -17.00 -3.73 -10.58
C HIS A 46 -17.87 -4.03 -9.36
N LEU A 47 -18.92 -3.23 -9.14
CA LEU A 47 -19.86 -3.44 -8.03
C LEU A 47 -20.59 -4.78 -8.14
N ALA A 48 -21.03 -5.16 -9.35
CA ALA A 48 -21.65 -6.45 -9.62
C ALA A 48 -20.70 -7.61 -9.29
N LEU A 49 -19.43 -7.54 -9.73
CA LEU A 49 -18.41 -8.55 -9.43
C LEU A 49 -18.15 -8.67 -7.92
N VAL A 50 -17.95 -7.55 -7.23
CA VAL A 50 -17.71 -7.54 -5.78
C VAL A 50 -18.90 -8.13 -5.01
N SER A 51 -20.12 -7.79 -5.43
CA SER A 51 -21.35 -8.35 -4.85
C SER A 51 -21.40 -9.87 -5.02
N ALA A 52 -21.15 -10.38 -6.23
CA ALA A 52 -21.12 -11.82 -6.51
C ALA A 52 -20.06 -12.57 -5.68
N ILE A 53 -18.85 -12.01 -5.55
CA ILE A 53 -17.79 -12.60 -4.72
C ILE A 53 -18.19 -12.66 -3.24
N ARG A 54 -18.81 -11.59 -2.71
CA ARG A 54 -19.29 -11.57 -1.32
C ARG A 54 -20.39 -12.59 -1.08
N ALA A 55 -21.35 -12.72 -2.00
CA ALA A 55 -22.41 -13.71 -1.94
C ALA A 55 -21.84 -15.14 -1.98
N ALA A 56 -20.91 -15.43 -2.89
CA ALA A 56 -20.26 -16.74 -3.00
C ALA A 56 -19.45 -17.12 -1.76
N LYS A 57 -18.89 -16.13 -1.05
CA LYS A 57 -18.14 -16.34 0.20
C LYS A 57 -19.04 -16.59 1.42
N GLY A 58 -20.36 -16.37 1.32
CA GLY A 58 -21.29 -16.61 2.43
C GLY A 58 -21.04 -15.74 3.67
N ILE A 59 -20.42 -14.56 3.52
CA ILE A 59 -20.19 -13.64 4.64
C ILE A 59 -21.46 -12.80 4.82
N PRO A 60 -22.24 -12.98 5.90
CA PRO A 60 -23.41 -12.14 6.16
C PRO A 60 -22.98 -10.69 6.35
N SER A 61 -23.74 -9.76 5.78
CA SER A 61 -23.48 -8.31 5.83
C SER A 61 -23.67 -7.70 7.22
N ASP A 62 -24.14 -8.50 8.20
CA ASP A 62 -24.43 -8.11 9.57
C ASP A 62 -23.51 -8.83 10.57
N VAL A 63 -22.20 -8.77 10.34
CA VAL A 63 -21.22 -9.04 11.40
C VAL A 63 -20.37 -7.80 11.55
N SER A 64 -20.80 -6.97 12.49
CA SER A 64 -20.02 -5.93 13.12
C SER A 64 -18.64 -6.51 13.48
N HIS A 65 -17.59 -5.96 12.86
CA HIS A 65 -16.21 -6.01 13.36
C HIS A 65 -15.72 -7.33 13.99
N ALA A 66 -15.86 -8.43 13.28
CA ALA A 66 -15.03 -9.61 13.55
C ALA A 66 -14.49 -10.13 12.23
N LEU A 67 -13.48 -9.42 11.69
CA LEU A 67 -12.53 -10.09 10.80
C LEU A 67 -12.09 -11.37 11.54
N PRO A 68 -12.16 -12.56 10.94
CA PRO A 68 -11.46 -13.70 11.50
C PRO A 68 -10.01 -13.27 11.55
N LYS A 69 -9.54 -12.91 12.75
CA LYS A 69 -8.16 -12.57 13.05
C LYS A 69 -7.40 -13.74 12.45
N THR A 70 -6.74 -13.49 11.32
CA THR A 70 -6.02 -14.52 10.59
C THR A 70 -5.17 -15.17 11.66
N LYS A 71 -5.48 -16.43 11.98
CA LYS A 71 -4.74 -17.15 13.00
C LYS A 71 -3.33 -17.07 12.46
N SER A 72 -2.48 -16.27 13.11
CA SER A 72 -1.09 -16.11 12.71
C SER A 72 -0.62 -17.54 12.59
N THR A 73 -0.39 -17.98 11.36
CA THR A 73 0.19 -19.28 11.11
C THR A 73 1.54 -19.17 11.76
N THR A 74 1.65 -19.61 13.02
CA THR A 74 2.91 -19.80 13.69
C THR A 74 3.62 -20.80 12.82
N MET A 75 4.39 -20.30 11.87
CA MET A 75 5.16 -21.10 10.94
C MET A 75 6.12 -21.88 11.82
N ALA A 76 5.89 -23.20 11.91
CA ALA A 76 6.75 -24.09 12.67
C ALA A 76 8.18 -23.88 12.16
N GLY A 77 9.07 -23.41 13.05
CA GLY A 77 10.45 -23.03 12.70
C GLY A 77 10.73 -21.54 12.64
N THR A 78 9.87 -20.67 13.17
CA THR A 78 10.20 -19.25 13.37
C THR A 78 10.60 -18.97 14.82
N GLU A 79 11.75 -18.32 15.01
CA GLU A 79 12.27 -17.93 16.32
C GLU A 79 11.94 -16.45 16.60
N ARG A 80 11.66 -16.14 17.88
CA ARG A 80 11.27 -14.81 18.33
C ARG A 80 12.46 -14.05 18.89
N CYS A 81 12.74 -12.86 18.36
CA CYS A 81 13.84 -12.02 18.85
C CYS A 81 13.53 -11.45 20.24
N PRO A 82 14.41 -11.60 21.25
CA PRO A 82 14.19 -11.10 22.61
C PRO A 82 14.28 -9.57 22.72
N SER A 83 14.82 -8.88 21.71
CA SER A 83 15.01 -7.42 21.72
C SER A 83 13.85 -6.65 21.09
N CYS A 84 13.15 -7.22 20.10
CA CYS A 84 12.06 -6.53 19.42
C CYS A 84 10.78 -7.35 19.22
N ASP A 85 10.72 -8.57 19.76
CA ASP A 85 9.54 -9.44 19.76
C ASP A 85 9.02 -9.88 18.38
N ARG A 86 9.78 -9.60 17.30
CA ARG A 86 9.46 -10.04 15.94
C ARG A 86 9.88 -11.51 15.74
N GLN A 87 9.12 -12.24 14.92
CA GLN A 87 9.41 -13.63 14.56
C GLN A 87 10.14 -13.69 13.21
N PHE A 88 11.16 -14.54 13.11
CA PHE A 88 11.99 -14.71 11.91
C PHE A 88 12.21 -16.19 11.64
N GLY A 89 12.37 -16.57 10.37
CA GLY A 89 12.88 -17.91 10.03
C GLY A 89 14.36 -18.05 10.41
N PRO A 90 14.92 -19.28 10.49
CA PRO A 90 16.23 -19.53 11.11
C PRO A 90 17.37 -18.71 10.48
N LYS A 91 17.46 -18.71 9.14
CA LYS A 91 18.47 -17.93 8.39
C LYS A 91 18.38 -16.41 8.62
N ALA A 92 17.18 -15.90 8.89
CA ALA A 92 16.95 -14.47 9.12
C ALA A 92 17.14 -14.11 10.60
N TYR A 93 16.86 -15.05 11.50
CA TYR A 93 16.98 -14.87 12.94
C TYR A 93 18.42 -14.59 13.36
N ASP A 94 19.39 -15.37 12.87
CA ASP A 94 20.81 -15.22 13.21
C ASP A 94 21.34 -13.81 12.88
N ARG A 95 21.08 -13.33 11.66
CA ARG A 95 21.49 -11.99 11.22
C ARG A 95 20.71 -10.88 11.96
N HIS A 96 19.46 -11.15 12.31
CA HIS A 96 18.60 -10.18 12.97
C HIS A 96 19.01 -9.96 14.43
N VAL A 97 19.28 -11.03 15.19
CA VAL A 97 19.50 -10.94 16.63
C VAL A 97 20.75 -10.12 16.97
N GLU A 98 21.82 -10.23 16.18
CA GLU A 98 23.06 -9.46 16.35
C GLU A 98 22.82 -7.96 16.18
N TRP A 99 22.21 -7.57 15.05
CA TRP A 99 21.93 -6.17 14.73
C TRP A 99 20.84 -5.56 15.65
N CYS A 100 19.82 -6.35 15.99
CA CYS A 100 18.66 -5.86 16.73
C CYS A 100 18.99 -5.52 18.18
N LYS A 101 19.88 -6.29 18.83
CA LYS A 101 20.35 -6.02 20.19
C LYS A 101 20.93 -4.62 20.32
N GLU A 102 21.85 -4.26 19.41
CA GLU A 102 22.51 -2.95 19.42
C GLU A 102 21.55 -1.82 19.00
N LYS A 103 20.80 -2.01 17.90
CA LYS A 103 19.91 -0.96 17.40
C LYS A 103 18.74 -0.69 18.32
N LYS A 104 18.19 -1.67 19.02
CA LYS A 104 17.12 -1.40 19.98
C LYS A 104 17.62 -0.60 21.19
N ALA A 105 18.85 -0.84 21.64
CA ALA A 105 19.48 -0.03 22.68
C ALA A 105 19.67 1.42 22.24
N GLN A 106 20.13 1.66 21.00
CA GLN A 106 20.28 2.99 20.42
C GLN A 106 18.92 3.68 20.14
N GLN A 107 17.90 2.95 19.69
CA GLN A 107 16.57 3.48 19.40
C GLN A 107 15.80 3.93 20.65
N ARG A 108 16.14 3.44 21.85
CA ARG A 108 15.59 4.02 23.09
C ARG A 108 15.98 5.48 23.27
N ILE A 109 17.08 5.92 22.66
CA ILE A 109 17.60 7.29 22.76
C ILE A 109 17.05 8.14 21.59
N HIS A 110 16.86 7.54 20.41
CA HIS A 110 16.32 8.22 19.22
C HIS A 110 14.91 7.75 18.89
N HIS A 111 13.92 8.23 19.66
CA HIS A 111 12.55 8.24 19.18
C HIS A 111 12.37 9.45 18.25
N SER A 112 11.80 9.21 17.06
CA SER A 112 11.31 10.31 16.22
C SER A 112 10.30 11.13 17.03
N PRO A 113 10.38 12.49 17.03
CA PRO A 113 9.46 13.34 17.78
C PRO A 113 8.00 13.23 17.30
N ALA A 114 7.74 12.51 16.21
CA ALA A 114 6.42 12.36 15.60
C ALA A 114 5.47 11.36 16.31
N ASN A 115 5.85 10.74 17.43
CA ASN A 115 4.97 9.82 18.18
C ASN A 115 4.57 10.33 19.57
N VAL A 116 4.63 11.65 19.79
CA VAL A 116 4.02 12.33 20.94
C VAL A 116 2.89 13.22 20.41
N LEU A 117 1.79 12.61 19.96
CA LEU A 117 0.48 13.24 19.74
C LEU A 117 -0.61 12.17 19.87
#